data_AF-A0A741XQU1-F1
#
_entry.id   AF-A0A741XQU1-F1
#
_cell.length_a   1.000
_cell.length_b   1.000
_cell.length_c   1.000
_cell.angle_alpha   90.00
_cell.angle_beta   90.00
_cell.angle_gamma   90.00
#
_symmetry.space_group_name_H-M   'P 1'
#
loop_
_entity.id
_entity.type
_entity.pdbx_description
1 polymer ?
#
loop_
_entity_poly.entity_id
_entity_poly.type
_entity_poly.pdbx_seq_one_letter_code
_entity_poly.pdbx_strand_id
1 'polypeptide(L)'
;KMSESNYLCFMDDDDSWAPEYVSRLLSVLANIQSTYSSVNAIACHTNKVAEIAENNRIIINSTQPWNHYLNAGPVSFDVIYYRNSIPLSSCLFDKNSVIDMIESHKLSSPAFFWPFFIHYLAENDVWILPEALAFYHFRENDDFEFGN
;
A
#
# COMPACT_ATOMS: atom_id res chain seq x y z
N LYS A 1 -8.53 18.51 -1.71
CA LYS A 1 -7.73 19.51 -0.96
C LYS A 1 -6.48 18.79 -0.49
N MET A 2 -5.28 19.23 -0.87
CA MET A 2 -4.06 18.49 -0.52
C MET A 2 -3.79 18.60 0.98
N SER A 3 -3.38 17.49 1.60
CA SER A 3 -3.06 17.41 3.02
C SER A 3 -1.87 18.31 3.38
N GLU A 4 -1.91 18.97 4.54
CA GLU A 4 -0.78 19.71 5.13
C GLU A 4 0.24 18.79 5.82
N SER A 5 -0.01 17.47 5.85
CA SER A 5 0.91 16.46 6.40
C SER A 5 2.21 16.34 5.60
N ASN A 6 3.29 15.96 6.29
CA ASN A 6 4.58 15.59 5.69
C ASN A 6 4.56 14.18 5.06
N TYR A 7 3.53 13.39 5.33
CA TYR A 7 3.41 12.02 4.86
C TYR A 7 2.10 11.81 4.10
N LEU A 8 2.15 10.94 3.09
CA LEU A 8 1.01 10.55 2.25
C LEU A 8 0.83 9.04 2.25
N CYS A 9 -0.43 8.61 2.20
CA CYS A 9 -0.85 7.24 1.97
C CYS A 9 -1.93 7.24 0.90
N PHE A 10 -2.05 6.12 0.19
CA PHE A 10 -3.19 5.84 -0.66
C PHE A 10 -4.13 4.92 0.11
N MET A 11 -5.42 5.06 -0.08
CA MET A 11 -6.40 4.19 0.55
C MET A 11 -7.57 4.05 -0.42
N ASP A 12 -7.91 2.81 -0.75
CA ASP A 12 -9.16 2.52 -1.45
C ASP A 12 -10.33 2.55 -0.45
N ASP A 13 -11.56 2.67 -0.93
CA ASP A 13 -12.72 2.83 -0.04
C ASP A 13 -13.10 1.58 0.75
N ASP A 14 -12.68 0.40 0.28
CA ASP A 14 -12.90 -0.91 0.90
C ASP A 14 -11.69 -1.45 1.68
N ASP A 15 -10.51 -0.85 1.51
CA ASP A 15 -9.30 -1.24 2.23
C ASP A 15 -9.29 -0.77 3.70
N SER A 16 -8.57 -1.51 4.55
CA SER A 16 -8.47 -1.16 5.98
C SER A 16 -7.07 -1.36 6.56
N TRP A 17 -6.84 -0.70 7.69
CA TRP A 17 -5.58 -0.77 8.45
C TRP A 17 -5.80 -1.22 9.88
N ALA A 18 -4.80 -1.86 10.45
CA ALA A 18 -4.72 -2.07 11.89
C ALA A 18 -4.63 -0.70 12.61
N PRO A 19 -5.20 -0.55 13.82
CA PRO A 19 -5.21 0.72 14.56
C PRO A 19 -3.82 1.35 14.75
N GLU A 20 -2.78 0.53 14.86
CA GLU A 20 -1.40 0.92 15.06
C GLU A 20 -0.65 1.31 13.78
N TYR A 21 -1.20 1.04 12.59
CA TYR A 21 -0.54 1.18 11.28
C TYR A 21 0.28 2.47 11.17
N VAL A 22 -0.37 3.63 11.28
CA VAL A 22 0.30 4.92 11.07
C VAL A 22 1.43 5.13 12.09
N SER A 23 1.15 4.89 13.37
CA SER A 23 2.15 5.09 14.44
C SER A 23 3.36 4.19 14.27
N ARG A 24 3.14 2.95 13.81
CA ARG A 24 4.18 1.95 13.64
C ARG A 24 5.05 2.25 12.43
N LEU A 25 4.43 2.52 11.28
CA LEU A 25 5.16 2.82 10.04
C LEU A 25 6.01 4.09 10.21
N LEU A 26 5.46 5.14 10.81
CA LEU A 26 6.21 6.38 11.07
C LEU A 26 7.40 6.15 12.01
N SER A 27 7.19 5.41 13.10
CA SER A 27 8.27 5.10 14.05
C SER A 27 9.39 4.30 13.40
N VAL A 28 9.05 3.32 12.55
CA VAL A 28 10.06 2.51 11.85
C VAL A 28 10.76 3.31 10.77
N LEU A 29 10.01 4.07 9.94
CA LEU A 29 10.57 4.88 8.87
C LEU A 29 11.58 5.90 9.42
N ALA A 30 11.24 6.62 10.50
CA ALA A 30 12.15 7.56 11.14
C ALA A 30 13.45 6.89 11.63
N ASN A 31 13.35 5.66 12.15
CA ASN A 31 14.53 4.88 12.54
C ASN A 31 15.37 4.48 11.32
N ILE A 32 14.75 3.93 10.28
CA ILE A 32 15.44 3.53 9.05
C ILE A 32 16.13 4.73 8.39
N GLN A 33 15.47 5.89 8.31
CA GLN A 33 16.02 7.12 7.74
C GLN A 33 17.26 7.64 8.48
N SER A 34 17.41 7.33 9.77
CA SER A 34 18.62 7.67 10.52
C SER A 34 19.86 6.90 10.05
N THR A 35 19.66 5.75 9.39
CA THR A 35 20.72 4.89 8.85
C THR A 35 20.80 4.97 7.33
N TYR A 36 19.66 5.01 6.65
CA TYR A 36 19.51 4.99 5.20
C TYR A 36 18.67 6.18 4.74
N SER A 37 19.32 7.30 4.43
CA SER A 37 18.63 8.54 4.06
C SER A 37 17.93 8.50 2.69
N SER A 38 18.15 7.47 1.88
CA SER A 38 17.45 7.25 0.60
C SER A 38 16.07 6.64 0.76
N VAL A 39 15.76 6.06 1.93
CA VAL A 39 14.47 5.43 2.20
C VAL A 39 13.44 6.50 2.54
N ASN A 40 12.59 6.81 1.57
CA ASN A 40 11.54 7.83 1.72
C ASN A 40 10.13 7.22 1.76
N ALA A 41 10.03 5.89 1.74
CA ALA A 41 8.75 5.20 1.90
C ALA A 41 8.92 3.89 2.67
N ILE A 42 7.84 3.46 3.30
CA ILE A 42 7.75 2.19 4.01
C ILE A 42 6.45 1.48 3.64
N ALA A 43 6.51 0.17 3.42
CA ALA A 43 5.37 -0.69 3.17
C ALA A 43 5.31 -1.78 4.24
N CYS A 44 4.12 -2.11 4.72
CA CYS A 44 3.92 -3.22 5.64
C CYS A 44 3.43 -4.48 4.91
N HIS A 45 3.38 -5.60 5.64
CA HIS A 45 2.71 -6.79 5.14
C HIS A 45 1.20 -6.55 5.06
N THR A 46 0.60 -7.16 4.05
CA THR A 46 -0.81 -7.06 3.72
C THR A 46 -1.46 -8.42 3.79
N ASN A 47 -2.58 -8.49 4.50
CA ASN A 47 -3.50 -9.61 4.38
C ASN A 47 -4.45 -9.36 3.22
N LYS A 48 -4.67 -10.36 2.37
CA LYS A 48 -5.77 -10.39 1.42
C LYS A 48 -7.04 -10.80 2.16
N VAL A 49 -8.07 -9.96 2.12
CA VAL A 49 -9.40 -10.21 2.69
C VAL A 49 -10.35 -10.50 1.54
N ALA A 50 -10.89 -11.72 1.49
CA ALA A 50 -11.94 -12.06 0.54
C ALA A 50 -13.30 -11.79 1.18
N GLU A 51 -14.14 -11.02 0.50
CA GLU A 51 -15.47 -10.66 0.97
C GLU A 51 -16.57 -10.98 -0.06
N ILE A 52 -17.76 -11.21 0.46
CA ILE A 52 -18.99 -11.41 -0.31
C ILE A 52 -19.99 -10.35 0.14
N ALA A 53 -20.58 -9.65 -0.83
CA ALA A 53 -21.66 -8.71 -0.57
C ALA A 53 -23.00 -9.43 -0.79
N GLU A 54 -23.68 -9.79 0.31
CA GLU A 54 -24.96 -10.52 0.25
C GLU A 54 -25.98 -9.84 1.18
N ASN A 55 -27.22 -9.64 0.70
CA ASN A 55 -28.33 -9.11 1.51
C ASN A 55 -27.99 -7.79 2.24
N ASN A 56 -27.28 -6.88 1.57
CA ASN A 56 -26.85 -5.60 2.14
C ASN A 56 -25.92 -5.73 3.37
N ARG A 57 -25.12 -6.79 3.39
CA ARG A 57 -24.07 -7.04 4.37
C ARG A 57 -22.79 -7.47 3.66
N ILE A 58 -21.66 -7.00 4.18
CA ILE A 58 -20.34 -7.51 3.81
C ILE A 58 -20.00 -8.66 4.75
N ILE A 59 -19.74 -9.83 4.16
CA ILE A 59 -19.33 -11.04 4.88
C ILE A 59 -17.89 -11.32 4.50
N ILE A 60 -17.00 -11.32 5.50
CA ILE A 60 -15.61 -11.74 5.30
C ILE A 60 -15.60 -13.27 5.17
N ASN A 61 -15.27 -13.75 3.98
CA ASN A 61 -15.16 -15.18 3.67
C ASN A 61 -13.81 -15.74 4.15
N SER A 62 -12.71 -15.03 3.87
CA SER A 62 -11.39 -15.45 4.32
C SER A 62 -10.42 -14.28 4.48
N THR A 63 -9.37 -14.50 5.27
CA THR A 63 -8.24 -13.59 5.40
C THR A 63 -6.97 -14.42 5.32
N GLN A 64 -6.08 -14.07 4.39
CA GLN A 64 -4.85 -14.83 4.16
C GLN A 64 -3.65 -13.90 3.93
N PRO A 65 -2.44 -14.33 4.35
CA PRO A 65 -1.21 -13.64 3.99
C PRO A 65 -1.09 -13.39 2.49
N TRP A 66 -0.84 -12.16 2.06
CA TRP A 66 -0.59 -11.88 0.64
C TRP A 66 0.90 -11.77 0.34
N ASN A 67 1.58 -10.79 0.94
CA ASN A 67 2.97 -10.46 0.63
C ASN A 67 3.95 -10.80 1.78
N HIS A 68 3.53 -11.69 2.69
CA HIS A 68 4.27 -11.99 3.91
C HIS A 68 5.59 -12.74 3.66
N TYR A 69 5.82 -13.19 2.42
CA TYR A 69 7.09 -13.77 1.98
C TYR A 69 8.19 -12.72 1.81
N LEU A 70 7.87 -11.43 1.88
CA LEU A 70 8.84 -10.35 1.79
C LEU A 70 9.54 -10.15 3.14
N ASN A 71 10.87 -10.19 3.13
CA ASN A 71 11.68 -9.95 4.33
C ASN A 71 11.79 -8.44 4.62
N ALA A 72 12.14 -8.10 5.86
CA ALA A 72 12.53 -6.73 6.20
C ALA A 72 13.72 -6.27 5.35
N GLY A 73 13.64 -5.06 4.81
CA GLY A 73 14.69 -4.51 3.95
C GLY A 73 14.15 -3.64 2.82
N PRO A 74 15.03 -3.09 1.98
CA PRO A 74 14.60 -2.37 0.78
C PRO A 74 13.90 -3.32 -0.21
N VAL A 75 12.85 -2.83 -0.86
CA VAL A 75 12.13 -3.56 -1.91
C VAL A 75 13.04 -3.73 -3.12
N SER A 76 13.26 -4.97 -3.54
CA SER A 76 13.91 -5.25 -4.82
C SER A 76 12.95 -4.95 -5.97
N PHE A 77 13.46 -4.32 -7.02
CA PHE A 77 12.69 -4.03 -8.24
C PHE A 77 12.06 -5.30 -8.87
N ASP A 78 12.73 -6.46 -8.71
CA ASP A 78 12.23 -7.75 -9.18
C ASP A 78 10.90 -8.15 -8.52
N VAL A 79 10.71 -7.81 -7.24
CA VAL A 79 9.48 -8.13 -6.49
C VAL A 79 8.27 -7.51 -7.16
N ILE A 80 8.46 -6.30 -7.67
CA ILE A 80 7.42 -5.57 -8.37
C ILE A 80 7.33 -6.09 -9.80
N TYR A 81 8.38 -6.04 -10.59
CA TYR A 81 8.30 -6.45 -12.01
C TYR A 81 7.54 -7.77 -12.29
N TYR A 82 7.69 -8.80 -11.45
CA TYR A 82 7.03 -10.10 -11.65
C TYR A 82 5.62 -10.23 -11.06
N ARG A 83 5.24 -9.44 -10.06
CA ARG A 83 3.95 -9.58 -9.34
C ARG A 83 3.55 -8.28 -8.66
N ASN A 84 2.29 -7.85 -8.83
CA ASN A 84 1.69 -6.78 -8.03
C ASN A 84 1.48 -7.18 -6.57
N SER A 85 2.59 -7.25 -5.84
CA SER A 85 2.72 -7.87 -4.53
C SER A 85 2.64 -6.86 -3.39
N ILE A 86 2.71 -5.56 -3.68
CA ILE A 86 2.71 -4.52 -2.67
C ILE A 86 1.59 -3.54 -3.03
N PRO A 87 0.43 -3.66 -2.37
CA PRO A 87 -0.64 -2.70 -2.51
C PRO A 87 -0.17 -1.33 -2.06
N LEU A 88 -0.50 -0.27 -2.81
CA LEU A 88 -0.17 1.08 -2.38
C LEU A 88 -0.86 1.49 -1.08
N SER A 89 -1.98 0.84 -0.73
CA SER A 89 -2.64 1.02 0.55
C SER A 89 -1.83 0.50 1.73
N SER A 90 -0.83 -0.36 1.52
CA SER A 90 0.09 -0.77 2.59
C SER A 90 1.31 0.14 2.74
N CYS A 91 1.42 1.18 1.90
CA CYS A 91 2.55 2.09 1.83
C CYS A 91 2.27 3.43 2.53
N LEU A 92 3.33 3.98 3.13
CA LEU A 92 3.41 5.35 3.62
C LEU A 92 4.63 6.00 3.00
N PHE A 93 4.43 7.19 2.42
CA PHE A 93 5.42 7.95 1.67
C PHE A 93 5.74 9.26 2.39
N ASP A 94 7.00 9.67 2.37
CA ASP A 94 7.35 11.08 2.52
C ASP A 94 6.68 11.85 1.37
N LYS A 95 5.98 12.93 1.71
CA LYS A 95 5.22 13.70 0.73
C LYS A 95 6.12 14.29 -0.35
N ASN A 96 7.31 14.78 0.02
CA ASN A 96 8.19 15.46 -0.92
C ASN A 96 8.84 14.48 -1.90
N SER A 97 9.00 13.21 -1.53
CA SER A 97 9.55 12.20 -2.47
C SER A 97 8.54 11.73 -3.51
N VAL A 98 7.24 11.97 -3.30
CA VAL A 98 6.17 11.34 -4.09
C VAL A 98 5.29 12.33 -4.84
N ILE A 99 5.24 13.60 -4.42
CA ILE A 99 4.22 14.54 -4.92
C ILE A 99 4.36 14.86 -6.42
N ASP A 100 5.56 15.15 -6.89
CA ASP A 100 5.82 15.44 -8.31
C ASP A 100 5.49 14.22 -9.18
N MET A 101 5.73 13.02 -8.65
CA MET A 101 5.41 11.77 -9.32
C MET A 101 3.90 11.54 -9.41
N ILE A 102 3.14 11.87 -8.37
CA ILE A 102 1.67 11.81 -8.40
C ILE A 102 1.11 12.74 -9.48
N GLU A 103 1.62 13.97 -9.54
CA GLU A 103 1.18 14.98 -10.51
C GLU A 103 1.47 14.56 -11.96
N SER A 104 2.60 13.90 -12.21
CA SER A 104 2.98 13.44 -13.55
C SER A 104 2.13 12.29 -14.08
N HIS A 105 1.57 11.43 -13.22
CA HIS A 105 0.90 10.20 -13.65
C HIS A 105 -0.60 10.31 -13.95
N LYS A 106 -1.25 11.49 -13.84
CA LYS A 106 -2.73 11.65 -14.05
C LYS A 106 -3.55 10.53 -13.38
N LEU A 107 -3.88 10.71 -12.10
CA LEU A 107 -4.67 9.81 -11.22
C LEU A 107 -6.05 9.33 -11.75
N SER A 108 -6.42 9.62 -12.99
CA SER A 108 -7.73 9.31 -13.57
C SER A 108 -7.89 7.90 -14.15
N SER A 109 -6.88 7.03 -14.04
CA SER A 109 -6.95 5.64 -14.55
C SER A 109 -6.77 4.64 -13.40
N PRO A 110 -7.67 3.64 -13.23
CA PRO A 110 -7.56 2.65 -12.14
C PRO A 110 -6.30 1.77 -12.23
N ALA A 111 -5.68 1.65 -13.42
CA ALA A 111 -4.40 0.96 -13.60
C ALA A 111 -3.17 1.80 -13.17
N PHE A 112 -3.38 2.97 -12.56
CA PHE A 112 -2.34 3.94 -12.18
C PHE A 112 -1.35 3.39 -11.16
N PHE A 113 -1.83 2.58 -10.21
CA PHE A 113 -1.05 2.24 -9.02
C PHE A 113 0.21 1.44 -9.32
N TRP A 114 0.14 0.56 -10.33
CA TRP A 114 1.26 -0.30 -10.69
C TRP A 114 2.41 0.44 -11.41
N PRO A 115 2.16 1.14 -12.53
CA PRO A 115 3.18 1.98 -13.17
C PRO A 115 3.72 3.06 -12.23
N PHE A 116 2.86 3.65 -11.39
CA PHE A 116 3.29 4.62 -10.39
C PHE A 116 4.32 4.01 -9.43
N PHE A 117 4.05 2.82 -8.87
CA PHE A 117 4.96 2.21 -7.91
C PHE A 117 6.28 1.78 -8.55
N ILE A 118 6.25 1.32 -9.80
CA ILE A 118 7.47 1.05 -10.60
C ILE A 118 8.29 2.31 -10.80
N HIS A 119 7.65 3.43 -11.17
CA HIS A 119 8.35 4.72 -11.33
C HIS A 119 8.92 5.17 -9.98
N TYR A 120 8.17 5.03 -8.89
CA TYR A 120 8.65 5.40 -7.56
C TYR A 120 9.91 4.63 -7.18
N LEU A 121 9.90 3.31 -7.35
CA LEU A 121 11.06 2.44 -7.08
C LEU A 121 12.25 2.66 -8.02
N ALA A 122 12.06 3.33 -9.15
CA ALA A 122 13.16 3.68 -10.05
C ALA A 122 13.97 4.87 -9.51
N GLU A 123 13.38 5.70 -8.64
CA GLU A 123 13.99 6.93 -8.12
C GLU A 123 14.20 6.92 -6.60
N ASN A 124 13.46 6.08 -5.86
CA ASN A 124 13.43 6.06 -4.41
C ASN A 124 13.42 4.63 -3.85
N ASP A 125 13.92 4.48 -2.62
CA ASP A 125 13.82 3.22 -1.89
C ASP A 125 12.53 3.14 -1.08
N VAL A 126 11.89 1.97 -1.11
CA VAL A 126 10.79 1.59 -0.21
C VAL A 126 11.28 0.50 0.73
N TRP A 127 11.03 0.63 2.02
CA TRP A 127 11.39 -0.38 3.02
C TRP A 127 10.21 -1.29 3.37
N ILE A 128 10.45 -2.59 3.53
CA ILE A 128 9.46 -3.56 4.02
C ILE A 128 9.52 -3.66 5.55
N LEU A 129 8.38 -3.42 6.18
CA LEU A 129 8.07 -3.79 7.56
C LEU A 129 7.31 -5.13 7.56
N PRO A 130 7.89 -6.23 8.07
CA PRO A 130 7.25 -7.54 8.06
C PRO A 130 6.21 -7.71 9.17
N GLU A 131 5.28 -6.75 9.28
CA GLU A 131 4.16 -6.75 10.20
C GLU A 131 2.87 -6.59 9.39
N ALA A 132 1.89 -7.45 9.64
CA ALA A 132 0.65 -7.50 8.86
C ALA A 132 -0.35 -6.44 9.34
N LEU A 133 -0.18 -5.21 8.85
CA LEU A 133 -0.92 -4.03 9.32
C LEU A 133 -1.89 -3.47 8.29
N ALA A 134 -1.84 -3.95 7.04
CA ALA A 134 -2.79 -3.60 5.99
C ALA A 134 -3.68 -4.79 5.64
N PHE A 135 -4.91 -4.48 5.23
CA PHE A 135 -5.91 -5.44 4.80
C PHE A 135 -6.44 -4.97 3.46
N TYR A 136 -6.14 -5.75 2.42
CA TYR A 136 -6.56 -5.45 1.05
C TYR A 136 -7.78 -6.28 0.70
N HIS A 137 -8.90 -5.61 0.43
CA HIS A 137 -10.19 -6.25 0.27
C HIS A 137 -10.44 -6.63 -1.20
N PHE A 138 -10.97 -7.83 -1.41
CA PHE A 138 -11.37 -8.32 -2.72
C PHE A 138 -12.79 -8.84 -2.64
N ARG A 139 -13.68 -8.25 -3.43
CA ARG A 139 -15.05 -8.74 -3.59
C ARG A 139 -15.06 -9.90 -4.56
N GLU A 140 -15.30 -11.11 -4.07
CA GLU A 140 -15.29 -12.32 -4.93
C GLU A 140 -16.61 -12.51 -5.68
N ASN A 141 -17.72 -12.05 -5.10
CA ASN A 141 -19.04 -12.02 -5.71
C ASN A 141 -19.78 -10.76 -5.26
N ASP A 142 -20.53 -10.17 -6.18
CA ASP A 142 -21.32 -8.99 -5.93
C ASP A 142 -22.72 -9.12 -6.53
N ASP A 143 -23.76 -8.90 -5.72
CA ASP A 143 -25.14 -8.70 -6.19
C ASP A 143 -25.45 -7.20 -6.41
N PHE A 144 -24.49 -6.30 -6.12
CA PHE A 144 -24.55 -4.86 -6.38
C PHE A 144 -23.95 -4.50 -7.74
N GLU A 145 -24.45 -3.43 -8.38
CA GLU A 145 -24.03 -2.99 -9.72
C GLU A 145 -22.59 -2.43 -9.82
N PHE A 146 -21.82 -2.42 -8.72
CA PHE A 146 -20.47 -1.84 -8.68
C PHE A 146 -19.50 -2.72 -7.87
N GLY A 147 -18.90 -3.70 -8.53
CA GLY A 147 -17.77 -4.48 -8.03
C GLY A 147 -16.49 -4.20 -8.83
N ASN A 148 -15.35 -4.24 -8.15
CA ASN A 148 -14.02 -4.38 -8.77
C ASN A 148 -13.85 -5.78 -9.36
#